data_AF-A0A7W7KNP0-F1
#
_entry.id   AF-A0A7W7KNP0-F1
#
_cell.length_a   1.000
_cell.length_b   1.000
_cell.length_c   1.000
_cell.angle_alpha   90.00
_cell.angle_beta   90.00
_cell.angle_gamma   90.00
#
_symmetry.space_group_name_H-M   'P 1'
#
loop_
_entity.id
_entity.type
_entity.pdbx_description
1 polymer ?
#
loop_
_entity_poly.entity_id
_entity_poly.type
_entity_poly.pdbx_seq_one_letter_code
_entity_poly.pdbx_strand_id
1 'polypeptide(L)'
;MAESFEDRIEATTRLLLASCRESGLHLSGDLRVTEADAATLLNIAPGYLKQMRTGDGSAPRHYRIPMSGCQISYRLRDIAVWIEIGTE
;
A
#
# COMPACT_ATOMS: atom_id res chain seq x y z
N MET A 1 -13.70 18.96 -16.37
CA MET A 1 -12.24 18.83 -16.24
C MET A 1 -11.98 17.35 -16.12
N ALA A 2 -11.26 16.73 -17.06
CA ALA A 2 -10.97 15.30 -16.96
C ALA A 2 -10.09 15.10 -15.72
N GLU A 3 -10.59 14.37 -14.73
CA GLU A 3 -9.81 13.95 -13.57
C GLU A 3 -8.62 13.16 -14.11
N SER A 4 -7.42 13.72 -13.94
CA SER A 4 -6.21 13.06 -14.43
C SER A 4 -5.95 11.83 -13.57
N PHE A 5 -5.30 10.81 -14.13
CA PHE A 5 -4.94 9.60 -13.40
C PHE A 5 -4.20 9.91 -12.08
N GLU A 6 -3.35 10.95 -12.10
CA GLU A 6 -2.68 11.44 -10.90
C GLU A 6 -3.63 11.98 -9.83
N ASP A 7 -4.71 12.66 -10.24
CA ASP A 7 -5.72 13.22 -9.32
C ASP A 7 -6.46 12.09 -8.58
N ARG A 8 -6.78 11.00 -9.30
CA ARG A 8 -7.36 9.79 -8.68
C ARG A 8 -6.40 9.12 -7.72
N ILE A 9 -5.12 8.97 -8.09
CA ILE A 9 -4.09 8.44 -7.19
C ILE A 9 -3.97 9.29 -5.92
N GLU A 10 -3.98 10.62 -6.04
CA GLU A 10 -3.91 11.52 -4.91
C GLU A 10 -5.15 11.43 -4.01
N ALA A 11 -6.35 11.37 -4.61
CA ALA A 11 -7.60 11.16 -3.88
C ALA A 11 -7.57 9.83 -3.11
N THR A 12 -7.20 8.73 -3.77
CA THR A 12 -7.05 7.40 -3.16
C THR A 12 -5.98 7.44 -2.06
N THR A 13 -4.82 8.06 -2.30
CA THR A 13 -3.76 8.19 -1.27
C THR A 13 -4.27 8.93 -0.02
N ARG A 14 -5.06 9.99 -0.18
CA ARG A 14 -5.67 10.72 0.94
C ARG A 14 -6.68 9.86 1.71
N LEU A 15 -7.49 9.07 1.01
CA LEU A 15 -8.43 8.14 1.64
C LEU A 15 -7.68 7.04 2.43
N LEU A 16 -6.64 6.45 1.86
CA LEU A 16 -5.82 5.45 2.54
C LEU A 16 -5.11 6.06 3.77
N LEU A 17 -4.62 7.30 3.67
CA LEU A 17 -4.02 8.01 4.80
C LEU A 17 -5.04 8.24 5.93
N ALA A 18 -6.27 8.65 5.59
CA ALA A 18 -7.35 8.82 6.55
C ALA A 18 -7.68 7.49 7.24
N SER A 19 -7.84 6.42 6.47
CA SER A 19 -8.07 5.07 6.99
C SER A 19 -6.93 4.58 7.88
N CYS A 20 -5.65 4.81 7.51
CA CYS A 20 -4.52 4.52 8.38
C CYS A 20 -4.62 5.21 9.74
N ARG A 21 -5.01 6.50 9.74
CA ARG A 21 -5.16 7.27 10.98
C ARG A 21 -6.30 6.77 11.83
N GLU A 22 -7.44 6.45 11.22
CA GLU A 22 -8.63 5.93 11.91
C GLU A 22 -8.37 4.55 12.51
N SER A 23 -7.66 3.67 11.78
CA SER A 23 -7.28 2.35 12.26
C SER A 23 -6.05 2.36 13.18
N GLY A 24 -5.41 3.51 13.40
CA GLY A 24 -4.22 3.64 14.25
C GLY A 24 -2.99 2.91 13.72
N LEU A 25 -2.89 2.72 12.40
CA LEU A 25 -1.78 2.02 11.75
C LEU A 25 -0.48 2.83 11.84
N HIS A 26 0.65 2.14 12.00
CA HIS A 26 1.94 2.78 12.14
C HIS A 26 2.49 3.20 10.77
N LEU A 27 2.50 4.51 10.51
CA LEU A 27 3.11 5.10 9.34
C LEU A 27 4.56 5.50 9.66
N SER A 28 5.50 5.01 8.85
CA SER A 28 6.85 5.55 8.84
C SER A 28 6.86 7.01 8.37
N GLY A 29 7.86 7.80 8.75
CA GLY A 29 7.97 9.22 8.39
C GLY A 29 7.95 9.54 6.88
N ASP A 30 8.18 8.53 6.03
CA ASP A 30 8.07 8.61 4.56
C ASP A 30 6.72 8.07 4.02
N LEU A 31 5.67 7.99 4.87
CA LEU A 31 4.33 7.47 4.53
C LEU A 31 4.35 6.00 4.05
N ARG A 32 5.16 5.19 4.72
CA ARG A 32 5.25 3.74 4.49
C ARG A 32 4.53 2.97 5.58
N VAL A 33 3.85 1.92 5.18
CA VAL A 33 3.19 0.95 6.05
C VAL A 33 3.88 -0.40 5.93
N THR A 34 3.81 -1.24 6.97
CA THR A 34 4.31 -2.62 6.87
C THR A 34 3.39 -3.46 5.99
N GLU A 35 3.86 -4.63 5.53
CA GLU A 35 3.01 -5.59 4.79
C GLU A 35 1.73 -5.97 5.57
N ALA A 36 1.81 -6.09 6.90
CA ALA A 36 0.66 -6.43 7.74
C ALA A 36 -0.34 -5.26 7.84
N ASP A 37 0.15 -4.03 8.00
CA ASP A 37 -0.69 -2.83 8.03
C ASP A 37 -1.34 -2.58 6.66
N ALA A 38 -0.58 -2.76 5.58
CA ALA A 38 -1.11 -2.65 4.22
C ALA A 38 -2.21 -3.68 3.96
N ALA A 39 -2.02 -4.92 4.41
CA ALA A 39 -3.05 -5.96 4.29
C ALA A 39 -4.32 -5.59 5.07
N THR A 40 -4.17 -5.05 6.29
CA THR A 40 -5.28 -4.57 7.11
C THR A 40 -6.04 -3.44 6.42
N LEU A 41 -5.31 -2.47 5.87
CA LEU A 41 -5.88 -1.31 5.17
C LEU A 41 -6.59 -1.68 3.87
N LEU A 42 -6.05 -2.66 3.13
CA LEU A 42 -6.70 -3.21 1.94
C LEU A 42 -7.80 -4.23 2.27
N ASN A 43 -8.05 -4.49 3.56
CA ASN A 43 -8.97 -5.52 4.04
C ASN A 43 -8.73 -6.90 3.41
N ILE A 44 -7.47 -7.26 3.23
CA ILE A 44 -7.02 -8.55 2.71
C ILE A 44 -6.28 -9.34 3.80
N ALA A 45 -6.18 -10.66 3.60
CA ALA A 45 -5.51 -11.51 4.57
C ALA A 45 -4.01 -11.17 4.70
N PRO A 46 -3.45 -11.17 5.92
CA PRO A 46 -2.01 -11.00 6.13
C PRO A 46 -1.27 -12.15 5.43
N GLY A 47 -0.35 -11.79 4.53
CA GLY A 47 0.37 -12.75 3.68
C GLY A 47 -0.21 -12.94 2.27
N TYR A 48 -1.38 -12.38 1.96
CA TYR A 48 -1.90 -12.34 0.59
C TYR A 48 -0.97 -11.52 -0.33
N LEU A 49 -0.49 -10.37 0.15
CA LEU A 49 0.54 -9.57 -0.53
C LEU A 49 1.85 -10.34 -0.76
N LYS A 50 2.29 -11.14 0.22
CA LYS A 50 3.45 -12.03 0.09
C LYS A 50 3.21 -13.09 -0.98
N GLN A 51 2.00 -13.67 -1.02
CA GLN A 51 1.63 -14.68 -1.99
C GLN A 51 1.57 -14.08 -3.41
N MET A 52 0.98 -12.90 -3.60
CA MET A 52 1.01 -12.19 -4.88
C MET A 52 2.44 -11.83 -5.31
N ARG A 53 3.30 -11.40 -4.39
CA ARG A 53 4.70 -11.09 -4.70
C ARG A 53 5.48 -12.32 -5.16
N THR A 54 5.29 -13.45 -4.49
CA THR A 54 6.04 -14.68 -4.77
C THR A 54 5.45 -15.50 -5.92
N GLY A 55 4.13 -15.47 -6.10
CA GLY A 55 3.43 -16.24 -7.12
C GLY A 55 3.35 -15.53 -8.46
N ASP A 56 2.84 -14.29 -8.46
CA ASP A 56 2.38 -13.63 -9.69
C ASP A 56 3.30 -12.45 -10.10
N GLY A 57 4.07 -11.90 -9.15
CA GLY A 57 4.88 -10.70 -9.37
C GLY A 57 4.08 -9.40 -9.44
N SER A 58 2.75 -9.48 -9.37
CA SER A 58 1.79 -8.36 -9.46
C SER A 58 1.63 -7.57 -8.16
N ALA A 59 2.53 -7.73 -7.18
CA ALA A 59 2.45 -7.00 -5.93
C ALA A 59 2.84 -5.51 -6.10
N PRO A 60 2.28 -4.60 -5.28
CA PRO A 60 2.67 -3.20 -5.29
C PRO A 60 4.16 -3.01 -5.01
N ARG A 61 4.72 -1.86 -5.43
CA ARG A 61 6.14 -1.55 -5.20
C ARG A 61 6.47 -1.67 -3.73
N HIS A 62 7.43 -2.53 -3.44
CA HIS A 62 7.78 -2.92 -2.09
C HIS A 62 9.22 -2.49 -1.76
N TYR A 63 9.40 -1.98 -0.56
CA TYR A 63 10.67 -1.57 -0.02
C TYR A 63 11.06 -2.53 1.09
N ARG A 64 12.29 -3.06 1.01
CA ARG A 64 12.80 -3.95 2.05
C ARG A 64 13.58 -3.11 3.07
N ILE A 65 13.17 -3.17 4.33
CA ILE A 65 13.90 -2.50 5.41
C ILE A 65 14.93 -3.50 5.97
N PRO A 66 16.24 -3.17 5.99
CA PRO A 66 17.28 -4.09 6.45
C PRO A 66 17.39 -4.21 7.98
N MET A 67 16.54 -3.56 8.78
CA MET A 67 16.57 -3.70 10.23
C MET A 67 15.91 -5.02 10.68
N SER A 68 16.70 -5.85 11.38
CA SER A 68 16.31 -7.05 12.15
C SER A 68 15.02 -7.75 11.69
N GLY A 69 15.05 -8.44 10.53
CA GLY A 69 13.96 -9.32 10.14
C GLY A 69 13.42 -9.19 8.73
N CYS A 70 14.11 -8.47 7.82
CA CYS A 70 13.73 -8.38 6.40
C CYS A 70 12.25 -8.01 6.20
N GLN A 71 11.77 -7.03 6.95
CA GLN A 71 10.37 -6.61 6.84
C GLN A 71 10.16 -5.86 5.53
N ILE A 72 9.01 -6.14 4.91
CA ILE A 72 8.60 -5.50 3.67
C ILE A 72 7.64 -4.36 4.01
N SER A 73 7.85 -3.23 3.36
CA SER A 73 7.05 -2.02 3.53
C SER A 73 6.57 -1.49 2.20
N TYR A 74 5.39 -0.90 2.21
CA TYR A 74 4.71 -0.36 1.05
C TYR A 74 4.41 1.11 1.29
N ARG A 75 4.63 1.95 0.29
CA ARG A 75 4.20 3.35 0.34
C ARG A 75 2.71 3.42 0.04
N LEU A 76 1.99 4.31 0.72
CA LEU A 76 0.58 4.56 0.46
C LEU A 76 0.33 4.95 -1.00
N ARG A 77 1.20 5.79 -1.58
CA ARG A 77 1.09 6.20 -2.99
C ARG A 77 1.22 5.01 -3.94
N ASP A 78 2.17 4.10 -3.69
CA ASP A 78 2.36 2.91 -4.53
C ASP A 78 1.16 1.95 -4.43
N ILE A 79 0.55 1.83 -3.25
CA ILE A 79 -0.71 1.09 -3.07
C ILE A 79 -1.84 1.78 -3.84
N ALA A 80 -1.97 3.10 -3.75
CA ALA A 80 -2.99 3.85 -4.49
C ALA A 80 -2.84 3.68 -6.00
N VAL A 81 -1.62 3.82 -6.53
CA VAL A 81 -1.32 3.54 -7.95
C VAL A 81 -1.72 2.12 -8.32
N TRP A 82 -1.39 1.14 -7.48
CA TRP A 82 -1.72 -0.25 -7.72
C TRP A 82 -3.23 -0.52 -7.73
N ILE A 83 -4.00 0.10 -6.82
CA ILE A 83 -5.46 0.05 -6.82
C ILE A 83 -6.01 0.64 -8.12
N GLU A 84 -5.53 1.82 -8.51
CA GLU A 84 -6.00 2.50 -9.73
C GLU A 84 -5.66 1.71 -11.00
N ILE A 85 -4.49 1.07 -11.08
CA ILE A 85 -4.09 0.19 -12.20
C ILE A 85 -4.90 -1.12 -12.21
N GLY A 86 -5.18 -1.70 -11.03
CA GLY A 86 -5.95 -2.94 -10.92
C GLY A 86 -7.47 -2.78 -11.09
N THR A 87 -7.96 -1.55 -11.22
CA THR A 87 -9.38 -1.20 -11.40
C THR A 87 -9.75 -1.00 -12.89
N GLU A 88 -8.89 -1.41 -13.83
CA GLU A 88 -9.15 -1.37 -15.28
C GLU A 88 -9.67 -2.70 -15.86
#